data_AF-E3CZA4-F1
#
_entry.id   AF-E3CZA4-F1
#
_cell.length_a   1.000
_cell.length_b   1.000
_cell.length_c   1.000
_cell.angle_alpha   90.00
_cell.angle_beta   90.00
_cell.angle_gamma   90.00
#
_symmetry.space_group_name_H-M   'P 1'
#
loop_
_entity.id
_entity.type
_entity.pdbx_description
1 polymer ?
#
loop_
_entity_poly.entity_id
_entity_poly.type
_entity_poly.pdbx_seq_one_letter_code
_entity_poly.pdbx_strand_id
1 'polypeptide(L)'
;MQGPRILLVCEEENTASDLAGRLRELGYAVPRPFVTVREALAELEEGVRPDLFLLDLDLQGDLSGKVLARLVRERFDLPVVFLGTGERGEEDPEEVDSFGYLGKPVRDRELAAALLMALHRRDLETRLRETELRHRAFLDNLKTEVAVFRRDAQGTFRLRELNRAAERRRGEDRESLLGRTCEEYLPELGDWLRERLHRVVRSGKGEDFSLPLREDTGVQWREGAVFPLQAGEAGVLFRDVTVLRRQTEALMRSARDLTERLRECRSLLEIARTLQEPFLALDERLCRAAELVPRAFRAPETLEARILLGDREYATRHFLNTPWSTSQGIFVEGALEGAVEVCRRTLEEPDQEERFLREELDFLRSLAGLLGQTVQREREIRRAEQVRDLAFAGLLLGDPCAGVLLLDPQGRVLEAEFPDRALPEGLRRIQGCRLDEVAPEVAGSLPEASPEAEGVLSLSLGGEEGVRPGRWRRLGRPEAGEPGGFLLRLGVPETR
;
A
#
# COMPACT_ATOMS: atom_id res chain seq x y z
N MET A 1 -9.03 -41.54 -39.40
CA MET A 1 -8.51 -41.76 -38.03
C MET A 1 -8.68 -43.26 -37.76
N GLN A 2 -7.62 -43.97 -37.37
CA GLN A 2 -7.74 -45.39 -37.01
C GLN A 2 -8.60 -45.49 -35.74
N GLY A 3 -9.56 -46.41 -35.72
CA GLY A 3 -10.38 -46.65 -34.52
C GLY A 3 -9.60 -47.33 -33.39
N PRO A 4 -10.25 -47.56 -32.24
CA PRO A 4 -9.59 -48.09 -31.04
C PRO A 4 -8.81 -49.37 -31.34
N ARG A 5 -7.63 -49.51 -30.75
CA ARG A 5 -6.73 -50.63 -30.99
C ARG A 5 -7.08 -51.81 -30.08
N ILE A 6 -7.45 -52.94 -30.67
CA ILE A 6 -7.80 -54.15 -29.93
C ILE A 6 -6.68 -55.18 -30.09
N LEU A 7 -6.15 -55.67 -28.98
CA LEU A 7 -5.29 -56.85 -28.98
C LEU A 7 -6.18 -58.10 -28.81
N LEU A 8 -6.18 -58.96 -29.83
CA LEU A 8 -6.94 -60.21 -29.85
C LEU A 8 -6.01 -61.38 -29.54
N VAL A 9 -6.30 -62.12 -28.47
CA VAL A 9 -5.56 -63.33 -28.07
C VAL A 9 -6.50 -64.53 -28.12
N CYS A 10 -6.24 -65.48 -29.03
CA CYS A 10 -7.12 -66.61 -29.32
C CYS A 10 -6.28 -67.82 -29.78
N GLU A 11 -6.54 -69.01 -29.25
CA GLU A 11 -5.72 -70.20 -29.51
C GLU A 11 -5.77 -70.65 -30.98
N GLU A 12 -6.97 -70.61 -31.57
CA GLU A 12 -7.20 -71.05 -32.94
C GLU A 12 -6.93 -69.94 -33.95
N GLU A 13 -5.89 -70.09 -34.76
CA GLU A 13 -5.46 -69.09 -35.74
C GLU A 13 -6.55 -68.73 -36.78
N ASN A 14 -7.32 -69.71 -37.24
CA ASN A 14 -8.44 -69.48 -38.17
C ASN A 14 -9.54 -68.61 -37.53
N THR A 15 -9.94 -68.95 -36.31
CA THR A 15 -10.96 -68.22 -35.53
C THR A 15 -10.47 -66.80 -35.18
N ALA A 16 -9.19 -66.67 -34.83
CA ALA A 16 -8.56 -65.39 -34.55
C ALA A 16 -8.48 -64.49 -35.79
N SER A 17 -8.19 -65.06 -36.96
CA SER A 17 -8.15 -64.33 -38.23
C SER A 17 -9.53 -63.86 -38.68
N ASP A 18 -10.57 -64.71 -38.56
CA ASP A 18 -11.97 -64.34 -38.81
C ASP A 18 -12.43 -63.19 -37.92
N LEU A 19 -12.26 -63.33 -36.60
CA LEU A 19 -12.59 -62.29 -35.63
C LEU A 19 -11.81 -60.99 -35.89
N ALA A 20 -10.51 -61.07 -36.22
CA ALA A 20 -9.72 -59.90 -36.57
C ALA A 20 -10.24 -59.20 -37.83
N GLY A 21 -10.70 -59.95 -38.84
CA GLY A 21 -11.36 -59.41 -40.03
C GLY A 21 -12.62 -58.63 -39.66
N ARG A 22 -13.52 -59.27 -38.90
CA ARG A 22 -14.78 -58.69 -38.44
C ARG A 22 -14.57 -57.44 -37.57
N LEU A 23 -13.59 -57.44 -36.67
CA LEU A 23 -13.21 -56.27 -35.87
C LEU A 23 -12.72 -55.10 -36.73
N ARG A 24 -11.94 -55.38 -37.78
CA ARG A 24 -11.48 -54.34 -38.71
C ARG A 24 -12.63 -53.77 -39.54
N GLU A 25 -13.59 -54.60 -39.95
CA GLU A 25 -14.82 -54.15 -40.62
C GLU A 25 -15.69 -53.27 -39.70
N LEU A 26 -15.73 -53.57 -38.40
CA LEU A 26 -16.36 -52.74 -37.37
C LEU A 26 -15.58 -51.46 -37.06
N GLY A 27 -14.43 -51.23 -37.70
CA GLY A 27 -13.64 -50.00 -37.59
C GLY A 27 -12.56 -50.01 -36.50
N TYR A 28 -12.31 -51.15 -35.84
CA TYR A 28 -11.25 -51.28 -34.84
C TYR A 28 -9.89 -51.60 -35.48
N ALA A 29 -8.81 -51.10 -34.89
CA ALA A 29 -7.46 -51.41 -35.32
C ALA A 29 -6.98 -52.71 -34.65
N VAL A 30 -6.84 -53.79 -35.41
CA VAL A 30 -6.30 -55.06 -34.92
C VAL A 30 -4.92 -55.31 -35.58
N PRO A 31 -3.80 -55.08 -34.87
CA PRO A 31 -2.45 -55.18 -35.43
C PRO A 31 -2.18 -56.57 -36.02
N ARG A 32 -2.37 -57.61 -35.19
CA ARG A 32 -2.40 -59.03 -35.55
C ARG A 32 -3.14 -59.81 -34.45
N PRO A 33 -3.72 -60.97 -34.75
CA PRO A 33 -4.11 -61.92 -33.72
C PRO A 33 -2.87 -62.55 -33.06
N PHE A 34 -2.99 -62.90 -31.80
CA PHE A 34 -1.97 -63.59 -31.01
C PHE A 34 -2.52 -64.95 -30.58
N VAL A 35 -1.69 -65.99 -30.71
CA VAL A 35 -2.08 -67.36 -30.33
C VAL A 35 -1.58 -67.76 -28.95
N THR A 36 -0.65 -66.98 -28.36
CA THR A 36 -0.13 -67.21 -27.01
C THR A 36 -0.09 -65.95 -26.16
N VAL A 37 -0.20 -66.12 -24.84
CA VAL A 37 -0.04 -65.03 -23.84
C VAL A 37 1.34 -64.36 -23.96
N ARG A 38 2.39 -65.15 -24.19
CA ARG A 38 3.78 -64.65 -24.22
C ARG A 38 4.02 -63.67 -25.37
N GLU A 39 3.46 -63.95 -26.54
CA GLU A 39 3.56 -63.03 -27.68
C GLU A 39 2.76 -61.74 -27.44
N ALA A 40 1.58 -61.83 -26.83
CA ALA A 40 0.77 -60.66 -26.51
C ALA A 40 1.48 -59.75 -25.48
N LEU A 41 2.20 -60.34 -24.52
CA LEU A 41 3.02 -59.60 -23.56
C LEU A 41 4.25 -58.96 -24.20
N ALA A 42 4.96 -59.68 -25.08
CA ALA A 42 6.10 -59.13 -25.81
C ALA A 42 5.70 -57.87 -26.60
N GLU A 43 4.51 -57.89 -27.23
CA GLU A 43 3.98 -56.74 -27.96
C GLU A 43 3.72 -55.52 -27.05
N LEU A 44 3.25 -55.73 -25.82
CA LEU A 44 3.09 -54.65 -24.83
C LEU A 44 4.44 -54.06 -24.40
N GLU A 45 5.44 -54.92 -24.21
CA GLU A 45 6.81 -54.55 -23.84
C GLU A 45 7.53 -53.78 -24.96
N GLU A 46 7.26 -54.14 -26.22
CA GLU A 46 7.75 -53.42 -27.42
C GLU A 46 7.11 -52.04 -27.60
N GLY A 47 6.15 -51.66 -26.76
CA GLY A 47 5.59 -50.32 -26.71
C GLY A 47 4.23 -50.17 -27.37
N VAL A 48 3.59 -51.25 -27.80
CA VAL A 48 2.21 -51.19 -28.29
C VAL A 48 1.26 -50.78 -27.16
N ARG A 49 0.29 -49.91 -27.48
CA ARG A 49 -0.72 -49.40 -26.57
C ARG A 49 -2.10 -49.76 -27.08
N PRO A 50 -2.65 -50.92 -26.67
CA PRO A 50 -4.03 -51.27 -26.96
C PRO A 50 -5.00 -50.47 -26.10
N ASP A 51 -6.21 -50.28 -26.62
CA ASP A 51 -7.34 -49.70 -25.92
C ASP A 51 -8.19 -50.76 -25.20
N LEU A 52 -8.13 -52.02 -25.67
CA LEU A 52 -8.88 -53.16 -25.13
C LEU A 52 -8.20 -54.50 -25.48
N PHE A 53 -8.34 -55.48 -24.59
CA PHE A 53 -7.99 -56.88 -24.84
C PHE A 53 -9.22 -57.73 -25.09
N LEU A 54 -9.23 -58.48 -26.19
CA LEU A 54 -10.22 -59.51 -26.46
C LEU A 54 -9.54 -60.87 -26.30
N LEU A 55 -9.95 -61.63 -25.30
CA LEU A 55 -9.14 -62.72 -24.78
C LEU A 55 -9.93 -64.02 -24.70
N ASP A 56 -9.42 -65.07 -25.31
CA ASP A 56 -9.98 -66.40 -25.19
C ASP A 56 -9.69 -67.00 -23.81
N LEU A 57 -10.71 -67.57 -23.17
CA LEU A 57 -10.57 -68.19 -21.86
C LEU A 57 -9.91 -69.57 -21.95
N ASP A 58 -10.12 -70.26 -23.06
CA ASP A 58 -9.71 -71.65 -23.25
C ASP A 58 -8.24 -71.80 -23.72
N LEU A 59 -7.43 -70.73 -23.66
CA LEU A 59 -6.02 -70.73 -24.11
C LEU A 59 -5.19 -71.83 -23.44
N GLN A 60 -4.71 -72.79 -24.23
CA GLN A 60 -3.75 -73.82 -23.79
C GLN A 60 -2.31 -73.29 -23.70
N GLY A 61 -1.58 -73.67 -22.64
CA GLY A 61 -0.16 -73.34 -22.44
C GLY A 61 0.24 -73.08 -20.98
N ASP A 62 1.50 -72.68 -20.76
CA ASP A 62 2.07 -72.44 -19.41
C ASP A 62 1.41 -71.28 -18.64
N LEU A 63 0.75 -70.36 -19.36
CA LEU A 63 0.11 -69.16 -18.80
C LEU A 63 -1.33 -69.08 -19.30
N SER A 64 -2.29 -69.24 -18.40
CA SER A 64 -3.74 -69.15 -18.69
C SER A 64 -4.14 -67.72 -19.08
N GLY A 65 -5.16 -67.59 -19.94
CA GLY A 65 -5.77 -66.31 -20.28
C GLY A 65 -6.23 -65.47 -19.08
N LYS A 66 -6.66 -66.13 -17.98
CA LYS A 66 -7.01 -65.45 -16.72
C LYS A 66 -5.82 -64.69 -16.12
N VAL A 67 -4.61 -65.25 -16.20
CA VAL A 67 -3.38 -64.63 -15.68
C VAL A 67 -3.03 -63.38 -16.49
N LEU A 68 -3.15 -63.45 -17.82
CA LEU A 68 -2.94 -62.30 -18.68
C LEU A 68 -3.94 -61.18 -18.38
N ALA A 69 -5.21 -61.51 -18.21
CA ALA A 69 -6.25 -60.53 -17.87
C ALA A 69 -5.95 -59.79 -16.56
N ARG A 70 -5.55 -60.53 -15.51
CA ARG A 70 -5.18 -59.93 -14.22
C ARG A 70 -3.98 -58.99 -14.34
N LEU A 71 -2.92 -59.42 -15.03
CA LEU A 71 -1.73 -58.59 -15.24
C LEU A 71 -2.06 -57.31 -16.03
N VAL A 72 -2.88 -57.43 -17.07
CA VAL A 72 -3.32 -56.31 -17.90
C VAL A 72 -4.14 -55.30 -17.09
N ARG A 73 -5.04 -55.77 -16.23
CA ARG A 73 -5.82 -54.90 -15.32
C ARG A 73 -4.94 -54.22 -14.28
N GLU A 74 -4.14 -54.98 -13.54
CA GLU A 74 -3.35 -54.46 -12.41
C GLU A 74 -2.24 -53.51 -12.86
N ARG A 75 -1.56 -53.81 -13.97
CA ARG A 75 -0.38 -53.07 -14.40
C ARG A 75 -0.66 -51.99 -15.44
N PHE A 76 -1.68 -52.17 -16.27
CA PHE A 76 -1.96 -51.28 -17.40
C PHE A 76 -3.35 -50.65 -17.38
N ASP A 77 -4.23 -51.06 -16.46
CA ASP A 77 -5.60 -50.54 -16.32
C ASP A 77 -6.40 -50.56 -17.64
N LEU A 78 -6.25 -51.64 -18.40
CA LEU A 78 -6.92 -51.82 -19.69
C LEU A 78 -8.15 -52.74 -19.57
N PRO A 79 -9.22 -52.46 -20.31
CA PRO A 79 -10.41 -53.30 -20.30
C PRO A 79 -10.14 -54.63 -21.00
N VAL A 80 -10.62 -55.71 -20.39
CA VAL A 80 -10.52 -57.08 -20.90
C VAL A 80 -11.93 -57.62 -21.13
N VAL A 81 -12.18 -58.13 -22.34
CA VAL A 81 -13.41 -58.85 -22.71
C VAL A 81 -13.04 -60.29 -23.01
N PHE A 82 -13.73 -61.24 -22.39
CA PHE A 82 -13.47 -62.66 -22.56
C PHE A 82 -14.30 -63.29 -23.68
N LEU A 83 -13.71 -64.26 -24.39
CA LEU A 83 -14.37 -65.17 -25.32
C LEU A 83 -14.41 -66.57 -24.69
N GLY A 84 -15.53 -67.29 -24.77
CA GLY A 84 -15.63 -68.65 -24.24
C GLY A 84 -16.76 -69.48 -24.86
N THR A 85 -16.70 -70.81 -24.72
CA THR A 85 -17.61 -71.77 -25.39
C THR A 85 -19.01 -71.92 -24.78
N GLY A 86 -19.36 -71.09 -23.79
CA GLY A 86 -20.74 -70.95 -23.30
C GLY A 86 -21.15 -71.94 -22.21
N GLU A 87 -20.33 -72.94 -21.90
CA GLU A 87 -20.43 -73.66 -20.63
C GLU A 87 -19.74 -72.80 -19.56
N ARG A 88 -20.53 -72.22 -18.65
CA ARG A 88 -20.04 -71.68 -17.39
C ARG A 88 -19.39 -72.84 -16.62
N GLY A 89 -18.09 -73.07 -16.83
CA GLY A 89 -17.28 -73.86 -15.92
C GLY A 89 -17.34 -73.22 -14.52
N GLU A 90 -17.34 -74.05 -13.48
CA GLU A 90 -17.61 -73.73 -12.06
C GLU A 90 -16.68 -72.68 -11.41
N GLU A 91 -15.85 -71.95 -12.16
CA GLU A 91 -14.93 -70.93 -11.65
C GLU A 91 -15.14 -69.58 -12.35
N ASP A 92 -15.89 -68.72 -11.66
CA ASP A 92 -16.59 -67.54 -12.17
C ASP A 92 -15.71 -66.43 -12.81
N PRO A 93 -16.18 -65.79 -13.90
CA PRO A 93 -15.65 -64.52 -14.42
C PRO A 93 -15.76 -63.33 -13.47
N GLU A 94 -16.42 -63.48 -12.31
CA GLU A 94 -16.55 -62.45 -11.27
C GLU A 94 -15.27 -62.27 -10.43
N GLU A 95 -14.36 -63.26 -10.41
CA GLU A 95 -13.08 -63.15 -9.69
C GLU A 95 -12.02 -62.32 -10.42
N VAL A 96 -12.20 -62.10 -11.73
CA VAL A 96 -11.34 -61.25 -12.56
C VAL A 96 -12.20 -60.11 -13.07
N ASP A 97 -12.07 -58.92 -12.47
CA ASP A 97 -12.80 -57.69 -12.84
C ASP A 97 -12.70 -57.42 -14.35
N SER A 98 -13.68 -57.98 -15.08
CA SER A 98 -13.74 -58.02 -16.54
C SER A 98 -14.82 -57.08 -17.05
N PHE A 99 -14.65 -56.60 -18.28
CA PHE A 99 -15.55 -55.62 -18.87
C PHE A 99 -16.65 -56.28 -19.72
N GLY A 100 -16.59 -57.60 -19.92
CA GLY A 100 -17.61 -58.37 -20.60
C GLY A 100 -17.18 -59.80 -20.93
N TYR A 101 -18.16 -60.63 -21.25
CA TYR A 101 -17.99 -62.02 -21.69
C TYR A 101 -18.82 -62.26 -22.95
N LEU A 102 -18.25 -62.95 -23.93
CA LEU A 102 -18.88 -63.31 -25.20
C LEU A 102 -18.85 -64.83 -25.41
N GLY A 103 -20.02 -65.42 -25.64
CA GLY A 103 -20.15 -66.82 -26.00
C GLY A 103 -19.79 -67.09 -27.46
N LYS A 104 -19.07 -68.17 -27.73
CA LYS A 104 -18.82 -68.69 -29.09
C LYS A 104 -20.03 -69.52 -29.55
N PRO A 105 -20.53 -69.38 -30.79
CA PRO A 105 -20.04 -68.48 -31.85
C PRO A 105 -20.45 -67.02 -31.60
N VAL A 106 -19.48 -66.11 -31.70
CA VAL A 106 -19.68 -64.67 -31.44
C VAL A 106 -20.40 -64.03 -32.61
N ARG A 107 -21.51 -63.32 -32.36
CA ARG A 107 -22.22 -62.53 -33.40
C ARG A 107 -21.72 -61.09 -33.45
N ASP A 108 -21.74 -60.44 -34.62
CA ASP A 108 -21.21 -59.08 -34.80
C ASP A 108 -21.87 -58.04 -33.89
N ARG A 109 -23.20 -58.15 -33.71
CA ARG A 109 -23.96 -57.24 -32.82
C ARG A 109 -23.54 -57.39 -31.36
N GLU A 110 -23.29 -58.62 -30.92
CA GLU A 110 -22.88 -58.93 -29.55
C GLU A 110 -21.43 -58.47 -29.32
N LEU A 111 -20.54 -58.74 -30.28
CA LEU A 111 -19.16 -58.26 -30.29
C LEU A 111 -19.08 -56.73 -30.22
N ALA A 112 -19.80 -56.04 -31.11
CA ALA A 112 -19.81 -54.58 -31.15
C ALA A 112 -20.35 -53.98 -29.83
N ALA A 113 -21.44 -54.53 -29.29
CA ALA A 113 -22.02 -54.06 -28.03
C ALA A 113 -21.06 -54.25 -26.84
N ALA A 114 -20.44 -55.43 -26.70
CA ALA A 114 -19.51 -55.71 -25.62
C ALA A 114 -18.28 -54.79 -25.66
N LEU A 115 -17.71 -54.57 -26.85
CA LEU A 115 -16.55 -53.70 -27.03
C LEU A 115 -16.89 -52.22 -26.75
N LEU A 116 -18.04 -51.75 -27.22
CA LEU A 116 -18.51 -50.39 -26.95
C LEU A 116 -18.72 -50.17 -25.45
N MET A 117 -19.38 -51.11 -24.77
CA MET A 117 -19.60 -51.02 -23.33
C MET A 117 -18.29 -51.06 -22.54
N ALA A 118 -17.35 -51.93 -22.93
CA ALA A 118 -16.06 -52.07 -22.28
C ALA A 118 -15.22 -50.80 -22.37
N LEU A 119 -15.10 -50.22 -23.57
CA LEU A 119 -14.39 -48.96 -23.80
C LEU A 119 -15.07 -47.79 -23.10
N HIS A 120 -16.40 -47.71 -23.12
CA HIS A 120 -17.15 -46.65 -22.46
C HIS A 120 -17.01 -46.69 -20.93
N ARG A 121 -17.11 -47.88 -20.33
CA ARG A 121 -16.92 -48.05 -18.88
C ARG A 121 -15.51 -47.62 -18.45
N ARG A 122 -14.47 -47.98 -19.22
CA ARG A 122 -13.09 -47.55 -18.96
C ARG A 122 -12.94 -46.02 -18.99
N ASP A 123 -13.54 -45.37 -19.99
CA ASP A 123 -13.51 -43.91 -20.12
C ASP A 123 -14.22 -43.23 -18.93
N LEU A 124 -15.38 -43.75 -18.50
CA LEU A 124 -16.08 -43.25 -17.32
C LEU A 124 -15.26 -43.42 -16.03
N GLU A 125 -14.67 -44.60 -15.80
CA GLU A 125 -13.82 -44.87 -14.64
C GLU A 125 -12.58 -43.97 -14.62
N THR A 126 -11.93 -43.77 -15.77
CA THR A 126 -10.77 -42.88 -15.91
C THR A 126 -11.13 -41.43 -15.61
N ARG A 127 -12.24 -40.92 -16.19
CA ARG A 127 -12.71 -39.55 -15.95
C ARG A 127 -13.11 -39.32 -14.51
N LEU A 128 -13.73 -40.30 -13.87
CA LEU A 128 -14.06 -40.25 -12.45
C LEU A 128 -12.77 -40.12 -11.63
N ARG A 129 -11.79 -40.99 -11.88
CA ARG A 129 -10.49 -40.98 -11.20
C ARG A 129 -9.74 -39.66 -11.40
N GLU A 130 -9.70 -39.12 -12.62
CA GLU A 130 -9.08 -37.82 -12.90
C GLU A 130 -9.78 -36.67 -12.16
N THR A 131 -11.11 -36.70 -12.11
CA THR A 131 -11.91 -35.72 -11.39
C THR A 131 -11.65 -35.79 -9.89
N GLU A 132 -11.62 -37.00 -9.32
CA GLU A 132 -11.31 -37.24 -7.91
C GLU A 132 -9.89 -36.78 -7.55
N LEU A 133 -8.89 -37.14 -8.37
CA LEU A 133 -7.51 -36.69 -8.19
C LEU A 133 -7.40 -35.16 -8.27
N ARG A 134 -8.10 -34.54 -9.22
CA ARG A 134 -8.13 -33.07 -9.36
C ARG A 134 -8.81 -32.40 -8.17
N HIS A 135 -9.92 -32.93 -7.69
CA HIS A 135 -10.61 -32.43 -6.49
C HIS A 135 -9.72 -32.53 -5.25
N ARG A 136 -9.06 -33.68 -5.06
CA ARG A 136 -8.14 -33.90 -3.94
C ARG A 136 -6.94 -32.95 -4.00
N ALA A 137 -6.31 -32.83 -5.18
CA ALA A 137 -5.22 -31.89 -5.39
C ALA A 137 -5.65 -30.44 -5.15
N PHE A 138 -6.87 -30.06 -5.53
CA PHE A 138 -7.39 -28.72 -5.24
C PHE A 138 -7.51 -28.49 -3.74
N LEU A 139 -8.16 -29.39 -2.99
CA LEU A 139 -8.33 -29.27 -1.54
C LEU A 139 -6.98 -29.20 -0.81
N ASP A 140 -6.03 -30.05 -1.16
CA ASP A 140 -4.73 -30.13 -0.48
C ASP A 140 -3.81 -28.93 -0.74
N ASN A 141 -3.99 -28.23 -1.86
CA ASN A 141 -3.23 -27.02 -2.18
C ASN A 141 -3.83 -25.74 -1.57
N LEU A 142 -5.04 -25.80 -1.02
CA LEU A 142 -5.61 -24.68 -0.28
C LEU A 142 -4.83 -24.46 1.02
N LYS A 143 -4.38 -23.22 1.25
CA LYS A 143 -3.74 -22.79 2.50
C LYS A 143 -4.74 -22.56 3.64
N THR A 144 -6.03 -22.48 3.32
CA THR A 144 -7.15 -22.38 4.26
C THR A 144 -7.47 -23.78 4.78
N GLU A 145 -7.78 -23.99 6.06
CA GLU A 145 -8.24 -25.31 6.46
C GLU A 145 -9.67 -25.55 6.01
N VAL A 146 -9.89 -26.74 5.49
CA VAL A 146 -11.20 -27.19 5.03
C VAL A 146 -11.44 -28.55 5.67
N ALA A 147 -12.62 -28.70 6.27
CA ALA A 147 -13.10 -29.96 6.83
C ALA A 147 -14.55 -30.18 6.36
N VAL A 148 -14.86 -31.40 5.97
CA VAL A 148 -16.20 -31.84 5.56
C VAL A 148 -16.73 -32.82 6.60
N PHE A 149 -17.90 -32.51 7.13
CA PHE A 149 -18.61 -33.34 8.09
C PHE A 149 -19.83 -33.97 7.44
N ARG A 150 -20.05 -35.25 7.72
CA ARG A 150 -21.26 -35.98 7.33
C ARG A 150 -22.12 -36.25 8.54
N ARG A 151 -23.42 -36.01 8.40
CA ARG A 151 -24.41 -36.38 9.40
C ARG A 151 -24.69 -37.90 9.34
N ASP A 152 -24.51 -38.61 10.44
CA ASP A 152 -24.89 -40.01 10.57
C ASP A 152 -26.41 -40.19 10.81
N ALA A 153 -26.87 -41.44 10.84
CA ALA A 153 -28.28 -41.77 11.04
C ALA A 153 -28.83 -41.33 12.41
N GLN A 154 -27.97 -41.21 13.43
CA GLN A 154 -28.34 -40.68 14.75
C GLN A 154 -28.36 -39.15 14.78
N GLY A 155 -27.92 -38.51 13.69
CA GLY A 155 -27.87 -37.07 13.54
C GLY A 155 -26.57 -36.44 14.00
N THR A 156 -25.56 -37.22 14.35
CA THR A 156 -24.24 -36.73 14.79
C THR A 156 -23.36 -36.45 13.58
N PHE A 157 -22.59 -35.35 13.62
CA PHE A 157 -21.67 -35.00 12.55
C PHE A 157 -20.30 -35.62 12.78
N ARG A 158 -19.82 -36.39 11.80
CA ARG A 158 -18.51 -37.04 11.79
C ARG A 158 -17.64 -36.54 10.65
N LEU A 159 -16.35 -36.37 10.92
CA LEU A 159 -15.39 -35.88 9.92
C LEU A 159 -15.25 -36.91 8.79
N ARG A 160 -15.60 -36.51 7.56
CA ARG A 160 -15.49 -37.32 6.35
C ARG A 160 -14.21 -37.02 5.59
N GLU A 161 -13.84 -35.75 5.53
CA GLU A 161 -12.70 -35.30 4.73
C GLU A 161 -12.10 -34.03 5.33
N LEU A 162 -10.81 -33.85 5.13
CA LEU A 162 -10.06 -32.65 5.51
C LEU A 162 -8.90 -32.46 4.55
N ASN A 163 -8.40 -31.23 4.44
CA ASN A 163 -7.23 -30.93 3.63
C ASN A 163 -5.93 -30.93 4.43
N ARG A 164 -4.81 -30.95 3.72
CA ARG A 164 -3.46 -30.90 4.31
C ARG A 164 -3.18 -29.69 5.21
N ALA A 165 -3.92 -28.59 5.07
CA ALA A 165 -3.80 -27.44 5.99
C ALA A 165 -4.42 -27.78 7.36
N ALA A 166 -5.58 -28.45 7.37
CA ALA A 166 -6.24 -28.91 8.59
C ALA A 166 -5.37 -29.92 9.38
N GLU A 167 -4.78 -30.89 8.69
CA GLU A 167 -3.90 -31.91 9.29
C GLU A 167 -2.70 -31.27 10.00
N ARG A 168 -1.99 -30.37 9.30
CA ARG A 168 -0.81 -29.67 9.84
C ARG A 168 -1.12 -28.86 11.09
N ARG A 169 -2.30 -28.24 11.15
CA ARG A 169 -2.70 -27.50 12.36
C ARG A 169 -2.97 -28.46 13.52
N ARG A 170 -3.72 -29.55 13.26
CA ARG A 170 -4.04 -30.52 14.31
C ARG A 170 -2.79 -31.26 14.81
N GLY A 171 -1.76 -31.37 13.98
CA GLY A 171 -0.54 -32.12 14.32
C GLY A 171 -0.80 -33.62 14.41
N GLU A 172 -1.90 -34.08 13.83
CA GLU A 172 -2.36 -35.47 13.82
C GLU A 172 -2.55 -35.94 12.38
N ASP A 173 -2.28 -37.22 12.12
CA ASP A 173 -2.46 -37.80 10.80
C ASP A 173 -3.93 -37.87 10.39
N ARG A 174 -4.20 -37.72 9.08
CA ARG A 174 -5.55 -37.78 8.50
C ARG A 174 -6.36 -38.96 9.01
N GLU A 175 -5.78 -40.15 8.97
CA GLU A 175 -6.46 -41.41 9.30
C GLU A 175 -6.95 -41.46 10.75
N SER A 176 -6.26 -40.78 11.67
CA SER A 176 -6.66 -40.73 13.08
C SER A 176 -7.81 -39.75 13.33
N LEU A 177 -7.95 -38.73 12.48
CA LEU A 177 -8.95 -37.67 12.59
C LEU A 177 -10.28 -38.05 11.91
N LEU A 178 -10.23 -38.85 10.85
CA LEU A 178 -11.43 -39.29 10.13
C LEU A 178 -12.39 -40.05 11.06
N GLY A 179 -13.70 -39.78 10.93
CA GLY A 179 -14.76 -40.41 11.71
C GLY A 179 -15.02 -39.79 13.09
N ARG A 180 -14.12 -38.92 13.58
CA ARG A 180 -14.30 -38.19 14.84
C ARG A 180 -15.47 -37.22 14.79
N THR A 181 -16.08 -36.97 15.94
CA THR A 181 -17.15 -35.98 16.07
C THR A 181 -16.60 -34.55 16.08
N CYS A 182 -17.48 -33.55 16.03
CA CYS A 182 -17.09 -32.14 16.08
C CYS A 182 -16.32 -31.79 17.36
N GLU A 183 -16.70 -32.40 18.49
CA GLU A 183 -16.10 -32.17 19.81
C GLU A 183 -14.75 -32.84 19.94
N GLU A 184 -14.58 -34.02 19.34
CA GLU A 184 -13.31 -34.74 19.32
C GLU A 184 -12.30 -34.07 18.36
N TYR A 185 -12.80 -33.53 17.24
CA TYR A 185 -11.97 -32.85 16.25
C TYR A 185 -11.58 -31.42 16.69
N LEU A 186 -12.51 -30.67 17.29
CA LEU A 186 -12.31 -29.30 17.77
C LEU A 186 -12.90 -29.15 19.17
N PRO A 187 -12.19 -29.56 20.24
CA PRO A 187 -12.70 -29.49 21.62
C PRO A 187 -13.11 -28.08 22.05
N GLU A 188 -12.38 -27.06 21.58
CA GLU A 188 -12.60 -25.65 21.92
C GLU A 188 -13.89 -25.05 21.33
N LEU A 189 -14.34 -25.60 20.19
CA LEU A 189 -15.45 -25.07 19.40
C LEU A 189 -16.48 -26.13 19.02
N GLY A 190 -16.41 -27.32 19.61
CA GLY A 190 -17.16 -28.50 19.17
C GLY A 190 -18.67 -28.26 19.18
N ASP A 191 -19.20 -27.79 20.31
CA ASP A 191 -20.62 -27.48 20.47
C ASP A 191 -21.08 -26.37 19.53
N TRP A 192 -20.30 -25.29 19.45
CA TRP A 192 -20.57 -24.17 18.56
C TRP A 192 -20.62 -24.62 17.08
N LEU A 193 -19.69 -25.48 16.68
CA LEU A 193 -19.62 -26.01 15.32
C LEU A 193 -20.78 -26.95 15.04
N ARG A 194 -21.08 -27.86 15.97
CA ARG A 194 -22.18 -28.82 15.88
C ARG A 194 -23.52 -28.11 15.66
N GLU A 195 -23.84 -27.12 16.48
CA GLU A 195 -25.07 -26.33 16.35
C GLU A 195 -25.18 -25.67 14.98
N ARG A 196 -24.07 -25.12 14.49
CA ARG A 196 -24.01 -24.40 13.23
C ARG A 196 -24.14 -25.32 12.03
N LEU A 197 -23.51 -26.50 12.07
CA LEU A 197 -23.69 -27.56 11.07
C LEU A 197 -25.15 -28.00 11.00
N HIS A 198 -25.81 -28.20 12.16
CA HIS A 198 -27.24 -28.51 12.18
C HIS A 198 -28.10 -27.41 11.54
N ARG A 199 -27.83 -26.14 11.83
CA ARG A 199 -28.57 -25.02 11.23
C ARG A 199 -28.37 -24.93 9.72
N VAL A 200 -27.12 -25.01 9.26
CA VAL A 200 -26.76 -24.89 7.84
C VAL A 200 -27.32 -26.04 7.01
N VAL A 201 -27.22 -27.29 7.51
CA VAL A 201 -27.81 -28.46 6.81
C VAL A 201 -29.33 -28.36 6.77
N ARG A 202 -29.98 -27.87 7.83
CA ARG A 202 -31.44 -27.70 7.87
C ARG A 202 -31.93 -26.55 7.00
N SER A 203 -31.20 -25.43 6.97
CA SER A 203 -31.59 -24.22 6.24
C SER A 203 -31.22 -24.28 4.76
N GLY A 204 -30.21 -25.09 4.40
CA GLY A 204 -29.62 -25.10 3.06
C GLY A 204 -28.85 -23.81 2.72
N LYS A 205 -28.59 -22.94 3.70
CA LYS A 205 -27.86 -21.67 3.51
C LYS A 205 -26.58 -21.67 4.32
N GLY A 206 -25.50 -21.19 3.72
CA GLY A 206 -24.23 -21.01 4.43
C GLY A 206 -24.29 -19.89 5.47
N GLU A 207 -23.46 -19.99 6.50
CA GLU A 207 -23.34 -19.02 7.58
C GLU A 207 -21.87 -18.62 7.80
N ASP A 208 -21.53 -17.34 7.61
CA ASP A 208 -20.20 -16.78 7.85
C ASP A 208 -19.96 -16.43 9.31
N PHE A 209 -18.74 -16.66 9.80
CA PHE A 209 -18.35 -16.37 11.17
C PHE A 209 -17.01 -15.67 11.27
N SER A 210 -16.87 -14.87 12.33
CA SER A 210 -15.63 -14.30 12.81
C SER A 210 -15.63 -14.44 14.32
N LEU A 211 -14.66 -15.15 14.88
CA LEU A 211 -14.58 -15.38 16.32
C LEU A 211 -13.13 -15.33 16.84
N PRO A 212 -12.92 -14.72 18.02
CA PRO A 212 -11.64 -14.77 18.70
C PRO A 212 -11.50 -16.12 19.42
N LEU A 213 -10.39 -16.81 19.18
CA LEU A 213 -9.99 -18.02 19.87
C LEU A 213 -8.84 -17.68 20.83
N ARG A 214 -8.96 -18.12 22.09
CA ARG A 214 -7.87 -18.00 23.06
C ARG A 214 -7.06 -19.28 23.06
N GLU A 215 -5.81 -19.20 22.64
CA GLU A 215 -4.82 -20.27 22.76
C GLU A 215 -3.76 -19.85 23.80
N ASP A 216 -2.90 -20.78 24.22
CA ASP A 216 -1.81 -20.53 25.19
C ASP A 216 -0.85 -19.41 24.73
N THR A 217 -0.75 -19.18 23.42
CA THR A 217 0.12 -18.18 22.80
C THR A 217 -0.55 -16.80 22.62
N GLY A 218 -1.83 -16.66 22.98
CA GLY A 218 -2.61 -15.42 22.91
C GLY A 218 -3.93 -15.55 22.14
N VAL A 219 -4.52 -14.39 21.78
CA VAL A 219 -5.77 -14.34 21.02
C VAL A 219 -5.49 -14.44 19.52
N GLN A 220 -6.06 -15.44 18.87
CA GLN A 220 -6.10 -15.60 17.41
C GLN A 220 -7.51 -15.30 16.90
N TRP A 221 -7.62 -14.67 15.73
CA TRP A 221 -8.88 -14.41 15.07
C TRP A 221 -9.11 -15.44 13.96
N ARG A 222 -10.23 -16.18 14.07
CA ARG A 222 -10.66 -17.18 13.09
C ARG A 222 -11.85 -16.62 12.32
N GLU A 223 -11.71 -16.55 11.01
CA GLU A 223 -12.80 -16.24 10.08
C GLU A 223 -13.06 -17.44 9.18
N GLY A 224 -14.31 -17.62 8.79
CA GLY A 224 -14.68 -18.76 7.99
C GLY A 224 -16.16 -18.79 7.66
N ALA A 225 -16.56 -19.87 7.02
CA ALA A 225 -17.96 -20.14 6.72
C ALA A 225 -18.25 -21.62 6.90
N VAL A 226 -19.48 -21.88 7.32
CA VAL A 226 -20.07 -23.22 7.29
C VAL A 226 -21.06 -23.23 6.14
N PHE A 227 -20.95 -24.18 5.22
CA PHE A 227 -21.81 -24.26 4.04
C PHE A 227 -22.33 -25.69 3.82
N PRO A 228 -23.56 -25.85 3.29
CA PRO A 228 -24.12 -27.18 3.07
C PRO A 228 -23.51 -27.80 1.81
N LEU A 229 -23.35 -29.11 1.84
CA LEU A 229 -23.00 -29.98 0.72
C LEU A 229 -24.18 -30.94 0.44
N GLN A 230 -24.03 -31.79 -0.58
CA GLN A 230 -25.05 -32.77 -0.93
C GLN A 230 -25.14 -33.89 0.13
N ALA A 231 -26.28 -34.60 0.17
CA ALA A 231 -26.50 -35.78 1.01
C ALA A 231 -26.33 -35.59 2.53
N GLY A 232 -26.67 -34.40 3.06
CA GLY A 232 -26.59 -34.13 4.50
C GLY A 232 -25.17 -33.87 5.01
N GLU A 233 -24.27 -33.51 4.10
CA GLU A 233 -22.91 -33.09 4.42
C GLU A 233 -22.83 -31.58 4.58
N ALA A 234 -21.85 -31.11 5.33
CA ALA A 234 -21.54 -29.70 5.46
C ALA A 234 -20.04 -29.48 5.53
N GLY A 235 -19.58 -28.46 4.80
CA GLY A 235 -18.20 -28.05 4.73
C GLY A 235 -17.97 -26.89 5.67
N VAL A 236 -16.78 -26.86 6.25
CA VAL A 236 -16.33 -25.81 7.15
C VAL A 236 -14.99 -25.33 6.62
N LEU A 237 -14.89 -24.03 6.37
CA LEU A 237 -13.59 -23.39 6.11
C LEU A 237 -13.17 -22.57 7.33
N PHE A 238 -11.88 -22.63 7.65
CA PHE A 238 -11.25 -21.80 8.68
C PHE A 238 -10.05 -21.07 8.07
N ARG A 239 -9.95 -19.78 8.36
CA ARG A 239 -8.80 -18.96 8.05
C ARG A 239 -8.34 -18.24 9.30
N ASP A 240 -7.05 -18.31 9.58
CA ASP A 240 -6.42 -17.40 10.51
C ASP A 240 -6.25 -16.03 9.87
N VAL A 241 -6.93 -15.03 10.40
CA VAL A 241 -6.82 -13.64 9.94
C VAL A 241 -6.08 -12.75 10.92
N THR A 242 -5.47 -13.32 11.96
CA THR A 242 -4.82 -12.56 13.03
C THR A 242 -3.76 -11.60 12.49
N VAL A 243 -2.86 -12.11 11.62
CA VAL A 243 -1.78 -11.31 11.02
C VAL A 243 -2.35 -10.24 10.09
N LEU A 244 -3.26 -10.63 9.20
CA LEU A 244 -3.87 -9.71 8.24
C LEU A 244 -4.64 -8.59 8.96
N ARG A 245 -5.38 -8.94 10.00
CA ARG A 245 -6.14 -7.99 10.81
C ARG A 245 -5.22 -7.04 11.57
N ARG A 246 -4.17 -7.54 12.23
CA ARG A 246 -3.16 -6.69 12.90
C ARG A 246 -2.47 -5.74 11.91
N GLN A 247 -2.12 -6.21 10.71
CA GLN A 247 -1.54 -5.37 9.66
C GLN A 247 -2.52 -4.31 9.16
N THR A 248 -3.77 -4.68 8.94
CA THR A 248 -4.83 -3.76 8.48
C THR A 248 -5.11 -2.70 9.54
N GLU A 249 -5.21 -3.09 10.81
CA GLU A 249 -5.40 -2.18 11.94
C GLU A 249 -4.18 -1.26 12.11
N ALA A 250 -2.96 -1.76 11.97
CA ALA A 250 -1.74 -0.95 12.02
C ALA A 250 -1.65 0.05 10.85
N LEU A 251 -1.99 -0.39 9.63
CA LEU A 251 -2.07 0.48 8.45
C LEU A 251 -3.11 1.57 8.63
N MET A 252 -4.31 1.24 9.13
CA MET A 252 -5.34 2.23 9.42
C MET A 252 -4.90 3.25 10.47
N ARG A 253 -4.18 2.82 11.52
CA ARG A 253 -3.59 3.73 12.51
C ARG A 253 -2.54 4.65 11.88
N SER A 254 -1.64 4.11 11.07
CA SER A 254 -0.62 4.91 10.38
C SER A 254 -1.22 5.89 9.37
N ALA A 255 -2.25 5.48 8.63
CA ALA A 255 -2.95 6.36 7.70
C ALA A 255 -3.66 7.53 8.41
N ARG A 256 -4.23 7.28 9.60
CA ARG A 256 -4.80 8.33 10.45
C ARG A 256 -3.72 9.32 10.93
N ASP A 257 -2.63 8.82 11.52
CA ASP A 257 -1.49 9.67 11.96
C ASP A 257 -0.90 10.50 10.81
N LEU A 258 -0.73 9.90 9.63
CA LEU A 258 -0.24 10.63 8.45
C LEU A 258 -1.21 11.72 8.00
N THR A 259 -2.52 11.46 8.04
CA THR A 259 -3.55 12.43 7.66
C THR A 259 -3.56 13.63 8.62
N GLU A 260 -3.38 13.39 9.92
CA GLU A 260 -3.28 14.43 10.93
C GLU A 260 -2.04 15.30 10.71
N ARG A 261 -0.87 14.70 10.50
CA ARG A 261 0.38 15.43 10.21
C ARG A 261 0.32 16.23 8.91
N LEU A 262 -0.32 15.68 7.87
CA LEU A 262 -0.51 16.39 6.60
C LEU A 262 -1.39 17.63 6.77
N ARG A 263 -2.44 17.57 7.61
CA ARG A 263 -3.29 18.72 7.92
C ARG A 263 -2.47 19.82 8.58
N GLU A 264 -1.73 19.49 9.62
CA GLU A 264 -0.89 20.44 10.37
C GLU A 264 0.14 21.13 9.45
N CYS A 265 0.92 20.34 8.71
CA CYS A 265 1.96 20.88 7.82
C CYS A 265 1.38 21.76 6.71
N ARG A 266 0.24 21.36 6.12
CA ARG A 266 -0.41 22.13 5.06
C ARG A 266 -0.89 23.49 5.59
N SER A 267 -1.53 23.51 6.76
CA SER A 267 -2.03 24.75 7.36
C SER A 267 -0.90 25.68 7.79
N LEU A 268 0.17 25.17 8.41
CA LEU A 268 1.35 25.98 8.74
C LEU A 268 1.99 26.58 7.48
N LEU A 269 2.13 25.80 6.41
CA LEU A 269 2.71 26.27 5.15
C LEU A 269 1.85 27.35 4.50
N GLU A 270 0.52 27.20 4.53
CA GLU A 270 -0.41 28.19 3.98
C GLU A 270 -0.30 29.52 4.75
N ILE A 271 -0.30 29.46 6.09
CA ILE A 271 -0.13 30.65 6.94
C ILE A 271 1.25 31.28 6.74
N ALA A 272 2.32 30.49 6.69
CA ALA A 272 3.66 30.98 6.46
C ALA A 272 3.80 31.72 5.13
N ARG A 273 3.16 31.20 4.07
CA ARG A 273 3.12 31.88 2.76
C ARG A 273 2.40 33.22 2.86
N THR A 274 1.25 33.27 3.52
CA THR A 274 0.50 34.53 3.72
C THR A 274 1.28 35.56 4.52
N LEU A 275 2.00 35.14 5.57
CA LEU A 275 2.85 36.03 6.36
C LEU A 275 4.07 36.55 5.58
N GLN A 276 4.50 35.84 4.54
CA GLN A 276 5.62 36.21 3.68
C GLN A 276 5.18 36.88 2.36
N GLU A 277 3.89 37.14 2.15
CA GLU A 277 3.39 37.78 0.92
C GLU A 277 4.04 39.18 0.75
N PRO A 278 4.87 39.38 -0.29
CA PRO A 278 5.46 40.68 -0.54
C PRO A 278 4.35 41.67 -0.93
N PHE A 279 4.54 42.94 -0.58
CA PHE A 279 3.63 44.06 -0.89
C PHE A 279 2.36 44.19 -0.04
N LEU A 280 2.04 43.25 0.85
CA LEU A 280 0.97 43.43 1.84
C LEU A 280 1.50 44.04 3.14
N ALA A 281 0.75 44.98 3.70
CA ALA A 281 1.06 45.52 5.02
C ALA A 281 1.03 44.39 6.06
N LEU A 282 1.87 44.49 7.10
CA LEU A 282 1.91 43.49 8.19
C LEU A 282 0.50 43.24 8.77
N ASP A 283 -0.29 44.29 8.96
CA ASP A 283 -1.66 44.21 9.48
C ASP A 283 -2.58 43.34 8.59
N GLU A 284 -2.49 43.50 7.27
CA GLU A 284 -3.31 42.72 6.32
C GLU A 284 -2.88 41.25 6.29
N ARG A 285 -1.58 40.98 6.38
CA ARG A 285 -1.03 39.63 6.49
C ARG A 285 -1.50 38.93 7.75
N LEU A 286 -1.51 39.64 8.88
CA LEU A 286 -1.98 39.11 10.18
C LEU A 286 -3.48 38.84 10.19
N CYS A 287 -4.30 39.72 9.60
CA CYS A 287 -5.75 39.48 9.41
C CYS A 287 -5.99 38.18 8.62
N ARG A 288 -5.32 38.01 7.47
CA ARG A 288 -5.47 36.79 6.65
C ARG A 288 -4.95 35.55 7.37
N ALA A 289 -3.85 35.67 8.10
CA ALA A 289 -3.32 34.57 8.91
C ALA A 289 -4.34 34.12 9.97
N ALA A 290 -4.97 35.06 10.69
CA ALA A 290 -6.01 34.76 11.68
C ALA A 290 -7.20 34.00 11.08
N GLU A 291 -7.64 34.35 9.86
CA GLU A 291 -8.72 33.62 9.15
C GLU A 291 -8.35 32.18 8.76
N LEU A 292 -7.05 31.86 8.65
CA LEU A 292 -6.57 30.54 8.26
C LEU A 292 -6.29 29.62 9.46
N VAL A 293 -6.07 30.18 10.67
CA VAL A 293 -5.76 29.41 11.89
C VAL A 293 -6.79 28.30 12.16
N PRO A 294 -8.12 28.53 12.10
CA PRO A 294 -9.10 27.48 12.40
C PRO A 294 -8.97 26.24 11.51
N ARG A 295 -8.49 26.38 10.26
CA ARG A 295 -8.35 25.27 9.29
C ARG A 295 -7.35 24.20 9.71
N ALA A 296 -6.46 24.51 10.65
CA ALA A 296 -5.48 23.55 11.19
C ALA A 296 -6.10 22.56 12.19
N PHE A 297 -7.28 22.86 12.73
CA PHE A 297 -7.90 22.13 13.82
C PHE A 297 -8.98 21.15 13.33
N ARG A 298 -9.42 20.25 14.21
CA ARG A 298 -10.63 19.45 13.98
C ARG A 298 -11.88 20.35 14.04
N ALA A 299 -12.82 20.13 13.11
CA ALA A 299 -14.06 20.90 12.99
C ALA A 299 -13.84 22.43 12.89
N PRO A 300 -13.11 22.91 11.86
CA PRO A 300 -12.74 24.32 11.70
C PRO A 300 -13.94 25.29 11.69
N GLU A 301 -15.11 24.83 11.27
CA GLU A 301 -16.37 25.58 11.23
C GLU A 301 -16.91 25.99 12.61
N THR A 302 -16.44 25.33 13.67
CA THR A 302 -16.84 25.60 15.06
C THR A 302 -15.84 26.49 15.81
N LEU A 303 -14.74 26.86 15.17
CA LEU A 303 -13.61 27.54 15.78
C LEU A 303 -13.45 28.96 15.25
N GLU A 304 -13.06 29.85 16.15
CA GLU A 304 -12.71 31.23 15.86
C GLU A 304 -11.29 31.47 16.39
N ALA A 305 -10.57 32.37 15.74
CA ALA A 305 -9.17 32.64 16.07
C ALA A 305 -8.90 34.14 16.17
N ARG A 306 -7.97 34.47 17.05
CA ARG A 306 -7.53 35.84 17.31
C ARG A 306 -6.02 35.89 17.48
N ILE A 307 -5.40 36.91 16.91
CA ILE A 307 -4.00 37.26 17.10
C ILE A 307 -3.97 38.65 17.77
N LEU A 308 -3.33 38.73 18.94
CA LEU A 308 -3.07 39.95 19.68
C LEU A 308 -1.59 40.30 19.52
N LEU A 309 -1.28 41.53 19.12
CA LEU A 309 0.09 42.04 19.02
C LEU A 309 0.10 43.50 19.51
N GLY A 310 0.74 43.74 20.66
CA GLY A 310 0.66 45.02 21.37
C GLY A 310 -0.80 45.42 21.63
N ASP A 311 -1.19 46.61 21.18
CA ASP A 311 -2.56 47.14 21.30
C ASP A 311 -3.49 46.76 20.14
N ARG A 312 -3.03 45.92 19.20
CA ARG A 312 -3.78 45.56 18.00
C ARG A 312 -4.35 44.14 18.08
N GLU A 313 -5.59 44.00 17.61
CA GLU A 313 -6.34 42.76 17.57
C GLU A 313 -6.71 42.41 16.13
N TYR A 314 -6.36 41.18 15.72
CA TYR A 314 -6.68 40.60 14.40
C TYR A 314 -7.47 39.32 14.63
N ALA A 315 -8.77 39.35 14.38
CA ALA A 315 -9.67 38.24 14.71
C ALA A 315 -10.55 37.81 13.54
N THR A 316 -11.03 36.58 13.59
CA THR A 316 -12.09 36.08 12.71
C THR A 316 -13.41 36.81 12.96
N ARG A 317 -14.27 36.86 11.94
CA ARG A 317 -15.48 37.72 11.91
C ARG A 317 -16.48 37.49 13.05
N HIS A 318 -16.46 36.31 13.68
CA HIS A 318 -17.40 35.93 14.73
C HIS A 318 -16.71 35.55 16.04
N PHE A 319 -15.51 36.10 16.29
CA PHE A 319 -14.76 35.81 17.50
C PHE A 319 -15.54 36.20 18.76
N LEU A 320 -15.75 35.22 19.64
CA LEU A 320 -16.36 35.38 20.95
C LEU A 320 -15.47 34.67 21.96
N ASN A 321 -15.11 35.37 23.04
CA ASN A 321 -14.31 34.76 24.09
C ASN A 321 -15.19 33.74 24.85
N THR A 322 -14.86 32.46 24.72
CA THR A 322 -15.55 31.37 25.40
C THR A 322 -14.63 30.69 26.42
N PRO A 323 -15.18 30.01 27.44
CA PRO A 323 -14.39 29.22 28.39
C PRO A 323 -13.55 28.12 27.72
N TRP A 324 -13.92 27.73 26.50
CA TRP A 324 -13.29 26.69 25.70
C TRP A 324 -12.30 27.30 24.72
N SER A 325 -11.30 27.98 25.27
CA SER A 325 -10.23 28.64 24.53
C SER A 325 -8.85 28.10 24.93
N THR A 326 -7.92 28.17 23.99
CA THR A 326 -6.51 27.93 24.23
C THR A 326 -5.72 29.10 23.63
N SER A 327 -4.62 29.46 24.29
CA SER A 327 -3.80 30.59 23.87
C SER A 327 -2.32 30.27 23.97
N GLN A 328 -1.53 30.93 23.12
CA GLN A 328 -0.09 30.78 23.08
C GLN A 328 0.57 32.14 22.91
N GLY A 329 1.50 32.47 23.81
CA GLY A 329 2.24 33.74 23.77
C GLY A 329 3.15 33.85 22.56
N ILE A 330 3.13 35.02 21.92
CA ILE A 330 4.04 35.41 20.84
C ILE A 330 5.21 36.18 21.47
N PHE A 331 6.42 35.68 21.25
CA PHE A 331 7.64 36.28 21.77
C PHE A 331 8.45 36.92 20.64
N VAL A 332 8.90 38.15 20.86
CA VAL A 332 9.77 38.91 19.96
C VAL A 332 10.98 39.36 20.78
N GLU A 333 12.20 39.03 20.33
CA GLU A 333 13.45 39.33 21.06
C GLU A 333 13.43 38.87 22.55
N GLY A 334 12.68 37.80 22.86
CA GLY A 334 12.53 37.25 24.21
C GLY A 334 11.47 37.95 25.09
N ALA A 335 10.85 39.03 24.63
CA ALA A 335 9.74 39.68 25.31
C ALA A 335 8.39 39.14 24.82
N LEU A 336 7.43 38.96 25.74
CA LEU A 336 6.05 38.62 25.39
C LEU A 336 5.35 39.85 24.84
N GLU A 337 5.04 39.86 23.55
CA GLU A 337 4.44 41.03 22.87
C GLU A 337 3.00 40.79 22.39
N GLY A 338 2.53 39.55 22.48
CA GLY A 338 1.24 39.18 21.94
C GLY A 338 0.83 37.76 22.28
N ALA A 339 -0.30 37.33 21.73
CA ALA A 339 -0.78 35.96 21.85
C ALA A 339 -1.60 35.56 20.62
N VAL A 340 -1.53 34.29 20.25
CA VAL A 340 -2.53 33.66 19.37
C VAL A 340 -3.51 32.91 20.24
N GLU A 341 -4.80 33.12 20.00
CA GLU A 341 -5.89 32.51 20.72
C GLU A 341 -6.83 31.82 19.75
N VAL A 342 -7.31 30.64 20.15
CA VAL A 342 -8.32 29.88 19.40
C VAL A 342 -9.41 29.47 20.38
N CYS A 343 -10.66 29.74 20.03
CA CYS A 343 -11.82 29.46 20.87
C CYS A 343 -12.92 28.74 20.07
N ARG A 344 -13.73 27.95 20.76
CA ARG A 344 -14.95 27.36 20.17
C ARG A 344 -16.11 28.34 20.23
N ARG A 345 -16.97 28.30 19.22
CA ARG A 345 -18.21 29.10 19.14
C ARG A 345 -19.28 28.66 20.16
N THR A 346 -19.14 27.50 20.79
CA THR A 346 -20.09 26.97 21.79
C THR A 346 -19.77 27.43 23.20
N LEU A 347 -20.81 27.59 24.03
CA LEU A 347 -20.71 27.79 25.48
C LEU A 347 -20.89 26.47 26.26
N GLU A 348 -21.36 25.42 25.60
CA GLU A 348 -21.55 24.09 26.19
C GLU A 348 -20.22 23.35 26.33
N GLU A 349 -20.13 22.42 27.29
CA GLU A 349 -18.91 21.63 27.45
C GLU A 349 -18.66 20.75 26.22
N PRO A 350 -17.49 20.88 25.56
CA PRO A 350 -17.19 20.11 24.37
C PRO A 350 -17.03 18.63 24.74
N ASP A 351 -17.54 17.76 23.86
CA ASP A 351 -17.34 16.33 23.95
C ASP A 351 -15.83 15.98 23.92
N GLN A 352 -15.46 14.76 24.33
CA GLN A 352 -14.03 14.35 24.31
C GLN A 352 -13.40 14.49 22.92
N GLU A 353 -14.15 14.29 21.86
CA GLU A 353 -13.69 14.45 20.47
C GLU A 353 -13.47 15.92 20.07
N GLU A 354 -14.08 16.85 20.81
CA GLU A 354 -14.00 18.30 20.63
C GLU A 354 -12.99 18.95 21.59
N ARG A 355 -12.21 18.19 22.36
CA ARG A 355 -11.11 18.76 23.16
C ARG A 355 -9.88 19.02 22.28
N PHE A 356 -9.13 20.08 22.62
CA PHE A 356 -7.87 20.40 21.94
C PHE A 356 -6.85 19.29 22.16
N LEU A 357 -6.28 18.78 21.07
CA LEU A 357 -5.24 17.75 21.10
C LEU A 357 -3.86 18.33 21.39
N ARG A 358 -2.92 17.46 21.77
CA ARG A 358 -1.53 17.86 21.99
C ARG A 358 -0.90 18.44 20.71
N GLU A 359 -1.23 17.82 19.58
CA GLU A 359 -0.78 18.21 18.24
C GLU A 359 -1.33 19.59 17.84
N GLU A 360 -2.57 19.91 18.23
CA GLU A 360 -3.18 21.24 17.99
C GLU A 360 -2.51 22.34 18.84
N LEU A 361 -2.05 22.00 20.05
CA LEU A 361 -1.23 22.90 20.87
C LEU A 361 0.20 23.06 20.33
N ASP A 362 0.79 22.01 19.78
CA ASP A 362 2.11 22.05 19.11
C ASP A 362 2.07 22.92 17.85
N PHE A 363 0.98 22.85 17.08
CA PHE A 363 0.71 23.76 15.97
C PHE A 363 0.67 25.21 16.44
N LEU A 364 -0.08 25.54 17.50
CA LEU A 364 -0.17 26.92 18.02
C LEU A 364 1.18 27.45 18.50
N ARG A 365 1.99 26.61 19.13
CA ARG A 365 3.38 26.95 19.50
C ARG A 365 4.23 27.29 18.30
N SER A 366 4.16 26.47 17.26
CA SER A 366 4.90 26.69 16.03
C SER A 366 4.44 27.96 15.30
N LEU A 367 3.13 28.20 15.26
CA LEU A 367 2.55 29.41 14.69
C LEU A 367 2.94 30.67 15.47
N ALA A 368 2.90 30.64 16.80
CA ALA A 368 3.31 31.77 17.64
C ALA A 368 4.79 32.13 17.42
N GLY A 369 5.66 31.12 17.28
CA GLY A 369 7.07 31.33 16.91
C GLY A 369 7.24 31.98 15.54
N LEU A 370 6.49 31.50 14.54
CA LEU A 370 6.50 32.06 13.18
C LEU A 370 6.03 33.52 13.13
N LEU A 371 4.98 33.85 13.89
CA LEU A 371 4.48 35.22 14.02
C LEU A 371 5.52 36.13 14.68
N GLY A 372 6.16 35.65 15.75
CA GLY A 372 7.23 36.38 16.44
C GLY A 372 8.39 36.72 15.49
N GLN A 373 8.85 35.74 14.71
CA GLN A 373 9.91 35.94 13.70
C GLN A 373 9.48 36.93 12.60
N THR A 374 8.22 36.85 12.15
CA THR A 374 7.69 37.77 11.12
C THR A 374 7.66 39.21 11.64
N VAL A 375 7.20 39.41 12.88
CA VAL A 375 7.14 40.75 13.50
C VAL A 375 8.54 41.31 13.73
N GLN A 376 9.48 40.50 14.21
CA GLN A 376 10.87 40.90 14.38
C GLN A 376 11.46 41.39 13.06
N ARG A 377 11.33 40.59 12.00
CA ARG A 377 11.82 40.94 10.66
C ARG A 377 11.21 42.24 10.12
N GLU A 378 9.92 42.46 10.34
CA GLU A 378 9.26 43.70 9.92
C GLU A 378 9.84 44.93 10.65
N ARG A 379 10.16 44.79 11.93
CA ARG A 379 10.79 45.87 12.72
C ARG A 379 12.19 46.16 12.27
N GLU A 380 12.98 45.14 11.96
CA GLU A 380 14.33 45.31 11.41
C GLU A 380 14.28 46.10 10.09
N ILE A 381 13.34 45.76 9.20
CA ILE A 381 13.13 46.49 7.94
C ILE A 381 12.74 47.95 8.21
N ARG A 382 11.74 48.21 9.07
CA ARG A 382 11.31 49.58 9.38
C ARG A 382 12.37 50.41 10.10
N ARG A 383 13.16 49.81 10.99
CA ARG A 383 14.28 50.47 11.67
C ARG A 383 15.33 50.88 10.65
N ALA A 384 15.68 50.00 9.71
CA ALA A 384 16.61 50.32 8.62
C ALA A 384 16.08 51.46 7.74
N GLU A 385 14.79 51.46 7.39
CA GLU A 385 14.14 52.56 6.64
C GLU A 385 14.14 53.89 7.42
N GLN A 386 13.88 53.86 8.74
CA GLN A 386 13.90 55.09 9.56
C GLN A 386 15.31 55.66 9.73
N VAL A 387 16.31 54.81 9.93
CA VAL A 387 17.72 55.23 10.00
C VAL A 387 18.13 55.84 8.66
N ARG A 388 17.73 55.22 7.54
CA ARG A 388 17.89 55.79 6.20
C ARG A 388 17.26 57.19 6.13
N ASP A 389 15.96 57.31 6.36
CA ASP A 389 15.22 58.56 6.19
C ASP A 389 15.72 59.68 7.13
N LEU A 390 16.10 59.36 8.37
CA LEU A 390 16.68 60.33 9.33
C LEU A 390 18.10 60.77 8.93
N ALA A 391 18.92 59.85 8.42
CA ALA A 391 20.22 60.20 7.90
C ALA A 391 20.11 61.14 6.68
N PHE A 392 19.14 60.89 5.78
CA PHE A 392 18.86 61.78 4.65
C PHE A 392 18.30 63.15 5.10
N ALA A 393 17.33 63.18 6.02
CA ALA A 393 16.73 64.42 6.52
C ALA A 393 17.71 65.31 7.29
N GLY A 394 18.58 64.71 8.11
CA GLY A 394 19.58 65.43 8.91
C GLY A 394 20.71 66.06 8.07
N LEU A 395 21.03 65.50 6.89
CA LEU A 395 22.09 66.03 6.04
C LEU A 395 21.65 67.12 5.06
N LEU A 396 20.38 67.14 4.66
CA LEU A 396 19.82 68.16 3.74
C LEU A 396 19.54 69.51 4.41
N LEU A 397 19.43 69.55 5.74
CA LEU A 397 19.15 70.78 6.49
C LEU A 397 20.36 71.70 6.68
N GLY A 398 21.57 71.26 6.31
CA GLY A 398 22.82 71.99 6.56
C GLY A 398 23.37 72.82 5.39
N ASP A 399 23.15 72.42 4.13
CA ASP A 399 23.52 73.16 2.92
C ASP A 399 22.69 72.66 1.72
N PRO A 400 22.08 73.55 0.91
CA PRO A 400 21.23 73.18 -0.22
C PRO A 400 21.99 72.60 -1.43
N CYS A 401 23.33 72.57 -1.38
CA CYS A 401 24.20 72.07 -2.44
C CYS A 401 24.96 70.78 -2.06
N ALA A 402 24.52 70.08 -1.00
CA ALA A 402 25.18 68.86 -0.53
C ALA A 402 24.51 67.59 -1.08
N GLY A 403 25.30 66.70 -1.67
CA GLY A 403 24.90 65.33 -2.01
C GLY A 403 25.22 64.33 -0.91
N VAL A 404 24.49 63.21 -0.85
CA VAL A 404 24.67 62.14 0.14
C VAL A 404 24.91 60.81 -0.55
N LEU A 405 25.97 60.10 -0.15
CA LEU A 405 26.26 58.73 -0.57
C LEU A 405 26.23 57.78 0.63
N LEU A 406 25.55 56.66 0.49
CA LEU A 406 25.61 55.55 1.43
C LEU A 406 26.62 54.52 0.91
N LEU A 407 27.60 54.14 1.74
CA LEU A 407 28.65 53.19 1.39
C LEU A 407 28.58 51.94 2.28
N ASP A 408 28.98 50.79 1.74
CA ASP A 408 29.26 49.58 2.53
C ASP A 408 30.62 49.69 3.28
N PRO A 409 30.97 48.75 4.18
CA PRO A 409 32.24 48.77 4.91
C PRO A 409 33.49 48.71 4.02
N GLN A 410 33.32 48.34 2.74
CA GLN A 410 34.38 48.15 1.76
C GLN A 410 34.52 49.35 0.81
N GLY A 411 33.72 50.41 1.02
CA GLY A 411 33.75 51.65 0.24
C GLY A 411 32.97 51.60 -1.07
N ARG A 412 32.05 50.63 -1.25
CA ARG A 412 31.15 50.59 -2.41
C ARG A 412 29.93 51.45 -2.17
N VAL A 413 29.53 52.21 -3.18
CA VAL A 413 28.32 53.04 -3.13
C VAL A 413 27.08 52.14 -3.25
N LEU A 414 26.32 52.05 -2.17
CA LEU A 414 25.03 51.36 -2.13
C LEU A 414 23.93 52.25 -2.72
N GLU A 415 23.94 53.54 -2.38
CA GLU A 415 22.92 54.49 -2.80
C GLU A 415 23.49 55.92 -2.86
N ALA A 416 22.94 56.75 -3.76
CA ALA A 416 23.46 58.07 -4.08
C ALA A 416 22.31 59.05 -4.38
N GLU A 417 22.19 60.12 -3.62
CA GLU A 417 21.20 61.18 -3.85
C GLU A 417 21.84 62.57 -3.86
N PHE A 418 21.43 63.40 -4.81
CA PHE A 418 21.96 64.75 -5.00
C PHE A 418 20.84 65.73 -5.35
N PRO A 419 20.88 66.99 -4.87
CA PRO A 419 19.96 68.03 -5.29
C PRO A 419 20.17 68.39 -6.78
N ASP A 420 19.08 68.72 -7.47
CA ASP A 420 18.91 68.59 -8.92
C ASP A 420 19.60 69.69 -9.80
N ARG A 421 20.74 70.24 -9.36
CA ARG A 421 21.55 71.17 -10.16
C ARG A 421 23.05 70.88 -10.07
N ALA A 422 23.64 70.61 -11.24
CA ALA A 422 25.07 70.52 -11.53
C ALA A 422 25.86 69.41 -10.81
N LEU A 423 25.56 68.15 -11.15
CA LEU A 423 26.53 67.07 -11.03
C LEU A 423 27.39 66.99 -12.31
N PRO A 424 28.73 66.88 -12.22
CA PRO A 424 29.55 66.44 -13.35
C PRO A 424 29.07 65.06 -13.83
N GLU A 425 28.93 64.85 -15.14
CA GLU A 425 28.30 63.65 -15.74
C GLU A 425 28.87 62.30 -15.24
N GLY A 426 30.11 62.28 -14.70
CA GLY A 426 30.73 61.09 -14.10
C GLY A 426 30.05 60.57 -12.82
N LEU A 427 29.41 61.43 -12.02
CA LEU A 427 28.83 61.05 -10.72
C LEU A 427 27.37 60.53 -10.79
N ARG A 428 26.76 60.46 -11.98
CA ARG A 428 25.41 59.88 -12.13
C ARG A 428 25.40 58.36 -12.29
N ARG A 429 26.57 57.71 -12.37
CA ARG A 429 26.74 56.24 -12.62
C ARG A 429 27.52 55.50 -11.53
N ILE A 430 27.46 55.97 -10.28
CA ILE A 430 28.34 55.47 -9.21
C ILE A 430 27.71 54.35 -8.39
N GLN A 431 26.40 54.12 -8.52
CA GLN A 431 25.72 53.09 -7.75
C GLN A 431 26.30 51.70 -8.09
N GLY A 432 26.87 51.02 -7.08
CA GLY A 432 27.59 49.76 -7.20
C GLY A 432 29.11 49.85 -7.46
N CYS A 433 29.64 51.04 -7.75
CA CYS A 433 31.07 51.28 -7.95
C CYS A 433 31.81 51.52 -6.62
N ARG A 434 33.11 51.24 -6.58
CA ARG A 434 33.96 51.63 -5.45
C ARG A 434 34.27 53.12 -5.52
N LEU A 435 34.18 53.82 -4.40
CA LEU A 435 34.45 55.25 -4.34
C LEU A 435 35.88 55.60 -4.80
N ASP A 436 36.85 54.71 -4.52
CA ASP A 436 38.26 54.84 -4.91
C ASP A 436 38.47 54.87 -6.43
N GLU A 437 37.59 54.22 -7.19
CA GLU A 437 37.67 54.13 -8.66
C GLU A 437 37.07 55.35 -9.34
N VAL A 438 36.11 56.01 -8.69
CA VAL A 438 35.34 57.13 -9.25
C VAL A 438 35.92 58.48 -8.82
N ALA A 439 36.51 58.55 -7.63
CA ALA A 439 37.14 59.76 -7.08
C ALA A 439 38.43 59.40 -6.30
N PRO A 440 39.54 59.09 -7.00
CA PRO A 440 40.79 58.65 -6.35
C PRO A 440 41.39 59.69 -5.39
N GLU A 441 41.08 60.96 -5.56
CA GLU A 441 41.48 62.06 -4.67
C GLU A 441 40.88 61.93 -3.26
N VAL A 442 39.78 61.20 -3.12
CA VAL A 442 39.03 61.00 -1.86
C VAL A 442 39.47 59.73 -1.13
N ALA A 443 40.07 58.78 -1.84
CA ALA A 443 40.43 57.44 -1.33
C ALA A 443 41.35 57.50 -0.09
N GLY A 444 42.28 58.46 -0.04
CA GLY A 444 43.19 58.64 1.10
C GLY A 444 42.55 59.23 2.36
N SER A 445 41.28 59.65 2.29
CA SER A 445 40.53 60.25 3.40
C SER A 445 39.47 59.31 4.01
N LEU A 446 39.31 58.12 3.44
CA LEU A 446 38.45 57.08 3.99
C LEU A 446 39.15 56.41 5.18
N PRO A 447 38.47 56.19 6.32
CA PRO A 447 39.03 55.43 7.43
C PRO A 447 39.34 53.98 6.99
N GLU A 448 40.39 53.38 7.56
CA GLU A 448 40.70 51.97 7.31
C GLU A 448 39.49 51.08 7.61
N ALA A 449 39.19 50.16 6.70
CA ALA A 449 38.02 49.29 6.76
C ALA A 449 38.05 48.43 8.03
N SER A 450 37.34 48.88 9.06
CA SER A 450 37.04 48.14 10.27
C SER A 450 35.52 48.01 10.38
N PRO A 451 34.99 46.82 10.70
CA PRO A 451 33.54 46.60 10.87
C PRO A 451 32.92 47.44 12.01
N GLU A 452 33.74 48.12 12.83
CA GLU A 452 33.29 49.03 13.89
C GLU A 452 33.36 50.53 13.52
N ALA A 453 33.85 50.85 12.31
CA ALA A 453 34.00 52.21 11.83
C ALA A 453 32.72 52.67 11.12
N GLU A 454 31.85 53.36 11.84
CA GLU A 454 30.67 54.03 11.29
C GLU A 454 30.74 55.52 11.60
N GLY A 455 30.36 56.35 10.63
CA GLY A 455 30.43 57.80 10.77
C GLY A 455 30.02 58.54 9.51
N VAL A 456 29.76 59.84 9.67
CA VAL A 456 29.51 60.75 8.56
C VAL A 456 30.81 61.43 8.17
N LEU A 457 31.20 61.22 6.92
CA LEU A 457 32.30 61.92 6.28
C LEU A 457 31.76 63.12 5.53
N SER A 458 32.11 64.33 5.96
CA SER A 458 31.84 65.52 5.15
C SER A 458 33.05 65.82 4.29
N LEU A 459 32.84 65.91 2.99
CA LEU A 459 33.79 66.34 1.98
C LEU A 459 33.22 67.60 1.31
N SER A 460 34.08 68.56 0.99
CA SER A 460 33.69 69.73 0.23
C SER A 460 34.52 69.75 -1.05
N LEU A 461 33.87 69.68 -2.20
CA LEU A 461 34.50 69.94 -3.49
C LEU A 461 34.92 71.42 -3.50
N GLY A 462 36.15 71.73 -3.89
CA GLY A 462 36.58 73.09 -4.21
C GLY A 462 36.50 73.30 -5.72
N GLY A 463 36.04 74.46 -6.20
CA GLY A 463 36.13 74.78 -7.64
C GLY A 463 37.60 74.85 -8.10
N GLU A 464 37.89 74.49 -9.37
CA GLU A 464 39.18 74.35 -10.10
C GLU A 464 40.44 73.79 -9.38
N GLU A 465 40.53 73.82 -8.06
CA GLU A 465 41.61 73.33 -7.22
C GLU A 465 41.12 72.18 -6.29
N GLY A 466 40.60 71.11 -6.89
CA GLY A 466 40.47 69.79 -6.25
C GLY A 466 39.54 69.64 -5.04
N VAL A 467 39.36 68.38 -4.61
CA VAL A 467 38.53 68.03 -3.44
C VAL A 467 39.26 68.35 -2.14
N ARG A 468 38.61 69.06 -1.20
CA ARG A 468 39.15 69.29 0.15
C ARG A 468 38.45 68.38 1.17
N PRO A 469 39.19 67.50 1.87
CA PRO A 469 38.59 66.66 2.90
C PRO A 469 38.13 67.50 4.10
N GLY A 470 36.87 67.34 4.50
CA GLY A 470 36.29 68.00 5.66
C GLY A 470 36.46 67.19 6.96
N ARG A 471 35.83 67.67 8.04
CA ARG A 471 35.90 67.01 9.36
C ARG A 471 35.07 65.73 9.39
N TRP A 472 35.70 64.64 9.83
CA TRP A 472 35.02 63.40 10.19
C TRP A 472 34.17 63.60 11.46
N ARG A 473 32.90 63.20 11.43
CA ARG A 473 32.04 63.16 12.63
C ARG A 473 31.39 61.79 12.76
N ARG A 474 31.66 61.12 13.87
CA ARG A 474 30.95 59.91 14.27
C ARG A 474 29.53 60.28 14.71
N LEU A 475 28.51 59.90 13.94
CA LEU A 475 27.12 59.98 14.39
C LEU A 475 26.77 58.68 15.10
N GLY A 476 27.07 58.62 16.41
CA GLY A 476 26.63 57.51 17.27
C GLY A 476 27.43 56.21 17.14
N ARG A 477 27.14 55.27 18.05
CA ARG A 477 27.56 53.86 17.97
C ARG A 477 26.34 53.05 17.53
N PRO A 478 26.49 52.06 16.65
CA PRO A 478 25.44 51.07 16.41
C PRO A 478 25.28 50.19 17.66
N GLU A 479 24.06 49.73 17.93
CA GLU A 479 23.87 48.60 18.84
C GLU A 479 24.26 47.30 18.12
N ALA A 480 24.72 46.30 18.87
CA ALA A 480 25.41 45.13 18.34
C ALA A 480 24.55 44.35 17.31
N GLY A 481 25.01 44.28 16.06
CA GLY A 481 24.40 43.46 15.00
C GLY A 481 24.17 44.16 13.65
N GLU A 482 24.43 45.46 13.55
CA GLU A 482 24.22 46.23 12.32
C GLU A 482 25.35 46.00 11.27
N PRO A 483 25.03 45.88 9.96
CA PRO A 483 26.04 45.98 8.92
C PRO A 483 26.48 47.44 8.79
N GLY A 484 27.74 47.71 9.16
CA GLY A 484 28.25 49.07 9.15
C GLY A 484 28.22 49.73 7.78
N GLY A 485 27.98 51.03 7.77
CA GLY A 485 27.96 51.83 6.56
C GLY A 485 28.52 53.22 6.82
N PHE A 486 29.07 53.82 5.76
CA PHE A 486 29.55 55.20 5.82
C PHE A 486 28.57 56.10 5.10
N LEU A 487 28.35 57.29 5.66
CA LEU A 487 27.54 58.30 5.02
C LEU A 487 28.45 59.45 4.57
N LEU A 488 28.57 59.65 3.26
CA LEU A 488 29.43 60.68 2.68
C LEU A 488 28.58 61.90 2.31
N ARG A 489 28.88 63.06 2.86
CA ARG A 489 28.33 64.36 2.45
C ARG A 489 29.30 65.01 1.47
N LEU A 490 28.87 65.33 0.26
CA LEU A 490 29.65 66.08 -0.74
C LEU A 490 29.08 67.49 -0.87
N GLY A 491 29.76 68.49 -0.29
CA GLY A 491 29.41 69.89 -0.49
C GLY A 491 29.98 70.42 -1.81
N VAL A 492 29.14 70.96 -2.69
CA VAL A 492 29.59 71.71 -3.87
C VAL A 492 29.68 73.19 -3.49
N PRO A 493 30.78 73.90 -3.78
CA PRO A 493 30.88 75.31 -3.46
C PRO A 493 30.07 76.11 -4.47
N GLU A 494 29.35 77.14 -4.01
CA GLU A 494 28.66 78.07 -4.91
C GLU A 494 29.71 78.77 -5.80
N THR A 495 29.68 78.47 -7.10
CA THR A 495 30.34 79.31 -8.10
C THR A 495 29.68 80.68 -8.06
N ARG A 496 30.44 81.72 -7.69
CA ARG A 496 30.01 83.13 -7.79
C ARG A 496 29.79 83.56 -9.23
#